data_AF-A0A4R5J5D1-F1
#
_entry.id   AF-A0A4R5J5D1-F1
#
_cell.length_a   1.000
_cell.length_b   1.000
_cell.length_c   1.000
_cell.angle_alpha   90.00
_cell.angle_beta   90.00
_cell.angle_gamma   90.00
#
_symmetry.space_group_name_H-M   'P 1'
#
loop_
_entity.id
_entity.type
_entity.pdbx_description
1 polymer ?
#
loop_
_entity_poly.entity_id
_entity_poly.type
_entity_poly.pdbx_seq_one_letter_code
_entity_poly.pdbx_strand_id
1 'polypeptide(L)'
;MTASLTTSSRRHAAPALLATAMAIGLLLAQPALAERADRDKPMVLEADNASYDDVKQIYTLTGNVVLTKGTMILKSDAAELRTDPEGYQFAVATAKAGKQAYIRQKREGVDEYIDGWGDRIEYDGKQELSKLIGNARMARLQGAKMLDEIRGAVLTYDSRKEFYTAAGGSDNTSAANPSGRVRAVLSPRQNPNAQGSGSGSPLDLKPAPAPANKP
;
A
#
# COMPACT_ATOMS: atom_id res chain seq x y z
N MET A 1 -45.43 -75.76 3.50
CA MET A 1 -44.40 -75.35 4.48
C MET A 1 -43.08 -75.45 3.72
N THR A 2 -42.30 -74.40 3.44
CA THR A 2 -41.94 -73.18 4.16
C THR A 2 -41.49 -72.09 3.17
N ALA A 3 -41.69 -70.82 3.56
CA ALA A 3 -41.36 -69.60 2.83
C ALA A 3 -39.84 -69.30 2.77
N SER A 4 -39.42 -68.44 1.82
CA SER A 4 -38.23 -67.53 1.83
C SER A 4 -38.00 -67.01 0.39
N LEU A 5 -37.55 -65.81 0.05
CA LEU A 5 -37.40 -64.47 0.64
C LEU A 5 -36.99 -63.55 -0.54
N THR A 6 -37.52 -62.33 -0.56
CA THR A 6 -37.18 -61.21 -1.46
C THR A 6 -35.69 -60.83 -1.39
N THR A 7 -35.08 -60.31 -2.46
CA THR A 7 -34.22 -59.09 -2.45
C THR A 7 -33.66 -58.74 -3.84
N SER A 8 -33.76 -57.45 -4.18
CA SER A 8 -33.19 -56.80 -5.36
C SER A 8 -31.67 -56.73 -5.34
N SER A 9 -31.00 -56.89 -6.48
CA SER A 9 -29.60 -56.46 -6.65
C SER A 9 -29.50 -55.19 -7.49
N ARG A 10 -28.74 -54.24 -6.95
CA ARG A 10 -28.62 -52.84 -7.36
C ARG A 10 -27.67 -52.68 -8.56
N ARG A 11 -27.98 -51.65 -9.34
CA ARG A 11 -27.28 -51.13 -10.52
C ARG A 11 -25.76 -50.97 -10.27
N HIS A 12 -24.94 -51.60 -11.10
CA HIS A 12 -23.52 -51.26 -11.25
C HIS A 12 -23.38 -50.07 -12.21
N ALA A 13 -23.23 -48.87 -11.68
CA ALA A 13 -22.78 -47.71 -12.44
C ALA A 13 -22.08 -46.75 -11.48
N ALA A 14 -20.80 -46.98 -11.16
CA ALA A 14 -20.10 -46.18 -10.17
C ALA A 14 -18.63 -45.77 -10.45
N PRO A 15 -17.88 -46.17 -11.50
CA PRO A 15 -16.55 -45.60 -11.69
C PRO A 15 -16.49 -44.49 -12.75
N ALA A 16 -17.44 -44.41 -13.69
CA ALA A 16 -17.34 -43.50 -14.84
C ALA A 16 -17.76 -42.05 -14.56
N LEU A 17 -18.44 -41.78 -13.44
CA LEU A 17 -18.94 -40.45 -13.07
C LEU A 17 -17.95 -39.61 -12.25
N LEU A 18 -16.91 -40.23 -11.65
CA LEU A 18 -15.89 -39.49 -10.90
C LEU A 18 -14.80 -38.88 -11.81
N ALA A 19 -14.48 -39.52 -12.94
CA ALA A 19 -13.42 -39.06 -13.83
C ALA A 19 -13.81 -37.82 -14.65
N THR A 20 -15.10 -37.67 -14.98
CA THR A 20 -15.64 -36.52 -15.73
C THR A 20 -15.81 -35.27 -14.86
N ALA A 21 -15.99 -35.41 -13.55
CA ALA A 21 -16.07 -34.27 -12.63
C ALA A 21 -14.70 -33.58 -12.40
N MET A 22 -13.60 -34.33 -12.47
CA MET A 22 -12.26 -33.80 -12.24
C MET A 22 -11.70 -33.03 -13.46
N ALA A 23 -12.13 -33.38 -14.68
CA ALA A 23 -11.71 -32.71 -15.91
C ALA A 23 -12.37 -31.33 -16.12
N ILE A 24 -13.56 -31.09 -15.56
CA ILE A 24 -14.26 -29.79 -15.66
C ILE A 24 -13.70 -28.77 -14.66
N GLY A 25 -13.10 -29.21 -13.54
CA GLY A 25 -12.51 -28.32 -12.54
C GLY A 25 -11.24 -27.60 -13.00
N LEU A 26 -10.51 -28.14 -13.99
CA LEU A 26 -9.26 -27.56 -14.48
C LEU A 26 -9.43 -26.44 -15.52
N LEU A 27 -10.62 -26.29 -16.14
CA LEU A 27 -10.87 -25.23 -17.12
C LEU A 27 -11.29 -23.88 -16.51
N LEU A 28 -11.54 -23.82 -15.19
CA LEU A 28 -11.96 -22.60 -14.50
C LEU A 28 -10.85 -21.94 -13.67
N ALA A 29 -9.65 -22.51 -13.65
CA ALA A 29 -8.47 -21.83 -13.11
C ALA A 29 -7.93 -20.84 -14.14
N GLN A 30 -8.73 -19.83 -14.50
CA GLN A 30 -8.14 -18.64 -15.11
C GLN A 30 -7.16 -18.07 -14.09
N PRO A 31 -5.88 -17.84 -14.46
CA PRO A 31 -5.00 -17.08 -13.60
C PRO A 31 -5.69 -15.75 -13.37
N ALA A 32 -6.09 -15.49 -12.13
CA ALA A 32 -6.47 -14.15 -11.71
C ALA A 32 -5.18 -13.32 -11.83
N LEU A 33 -4.92 -12.82 -13.03
CA LEU A 33 -4.03 -11.70 -13.23
C LEU A 33 -4.68 -10.61 -12.41
N ALA A 34 -4.09 -10.34 -11.24
CA ALA A 34 -4.40 -9.15 -10.48
C ALA A 34 -4.09 -7.98 -11.41
N GLU A 35 -5.12 -7.52 -12.12
CA GLU A 35 -5.04 -6.41 -13.03
C GLU A 35 -4.66 -5.21 -12.18
N ARG A 36 -3.45 -4.68 -12.39
CA ARG A 36 -2.97 -3.51 -11.66
C ARG A 36 -3.86 -2.35 -12.04
N ALA A 37 -4.65 -1.90 -11.07
CA ALA A 37 -5.79 -1.03 -11.35
C ALA A 37 -5.36 0.31 -11.93
N ASP A 38 -4.12 0.76 -11.66
CA ASP A 38 -3.62 2.08 -12.09
C ASP A 38 -2.68 2.02 -13.29
N ARG A 39 -1.92 0.94 -13.48
CA ARG A 39 -0.82 0.88 -14.45
C ARG A 39 -1.29 1.10 -15.88
N ASP A 40 -2.40 0.48 -16.24
CA ASP A 40 -2.94 0.46 -17.60
C ASP A 40 -3.96 1.60 -17.82
N LYS A 41 -4.08 2.52 -16.85
CA LYS A 41 -4.96 3.69 -16.97
C LYS A 41 -4.26 4.85 -17.69
N PRO A 42 -5.03 5.69 -18.41
CA PRO A 42 -4.49 6.92 -18.99
C PRO A 42 -3.89 7.83 -17.92
N MET A 43 -2.84 8.56 -18.30
CA MET A 43 -2.27 9.60 -17.46
C MET A 43 -2.78 10.97 -17.92
N VAL A 44 -3.38 11.71 -17.00
CA VAL A 44 -3.94 13.05 -17.21
C VAL A 44 -3.02 14.07 -16.56
N LEU A 45 -2.75 15.16 -17.27
CA LEU A 45 -1.85 16.24 -16.86
C LEU A 45 -2.65 17.55 -16.78
N GLU A 46 -2.63 18.21 -15.63
CA GLU A 46 -3.25 19.51 -15.40
C GLU A 46 -2.22 20.46 -14.80
N ALA A 47 -2.12 21.69 -15.31
CA ALA A 47 -1.20 22.73 -14.83
C ALA A 47 -1.63 24.11 -15.35
N ASP A 48 -1.09 25.18 -14.76
CA ASP A 48 -1.30 26.55 -15.24
C ASP A 48 -0.62 26.78 -16.60
N ASN A 49 0.58 26.20 -16.79
CA ASN A 49 1.35 26.29 -18.03
C ASN A 49 1.93 24.92 -18.39
N ALA A 50 1.95 24.63 -19.69
CA ALA A 50 2.54 23.42 -20.26
C ALA A 50 3.35 23.77 -21.52
N SER A 51 4.50 23.14 -21.67
CA SER A 51 5.27 23.12 -22.91
C SER A 51 5.70 21.69 -23.24
N TYR A 52 5.87 21.42 -24.53
CA TYR A 52 6.35 20.14 -25.02
C TYR A 52 7.51 20.38 -25.99
N ASP A 53 8.67 19.78 -25.70
CA ASP A 53 9.85 19.78 -26.55
C ASP A 53 9.86 18.47 -27.34
N ASP A 54 9.51 18.53 -28.63
CA ASP A 54 9.41 17.34 -29.48
C ASP A 54 10.78 16.70 -29.78
N VAL A 55 11.85 17.50 -29.78
CA VAL A 55 13.21 17.00 -30.01
C VAL A 55 13.69 16.19 -28.81
N LYS A 56 13.39 16.65 -27.59
CA LYS A 56 13.74 15.94 -26.35
C LYS A 56 12.67 14.95 -25.89
N GLN A 57 11.46 15.04 -26.44
CA GLN A 57 10.27 14.32 -26.01
C GLN A 57 9.95 14.52 -24.52
N ILE A 58 10.04 15.77 -24.06
CA ILE A 58 9.80 16.16 -22.67
C ILE A 58 8.61 17.12 -22.60
N TYR A 59 7.65 16.80 -21.72
CA TYR A 59 6.63 17.73 -21.25
C TYR A 59 7.13 18.45 -20.01
N THR A 60 7.03 19.78 -20.00
CA THR A 60 7.32 20.61 -18.85
C THR A 60 6.05 21.31 -18.40
N LEU A 61 5.68 21.10 -17.14
CA LEU A 61 4.46 21.60 -16.50
C LEU A 61 4.85 22.53 -15.36
N THR A 62 4.21 23.69 -15.26
CA THR A 62 4.47 24.64 -14.16
C THR A 62 3.18 25.31 -13.68
N GLY A 63 3.11 25.51 -12.36
CA GLY A 63 1.95 26.08 -11.67
C GLY A 63 0.85 25.05 -11.41
N ASN A 64 0.53 24.84 -10.12
CA ASN A 64 -0.55 23.95 -9.64
C ASN A 64 -0.63 22.61 -10.39
N VAL A 65 0.51 21.94 -10.55
CA VAL A 65 0.61 20.74 -11.36
C VAL A 65 -0.09 19.57 -10.66
N VAL A 66 -0.95 18.87 -11.39
CA VAL A 66 -1.63 17.64 -10.97
C VAL A 66 -1.50 16.59 -12.08
N LEU A 67 -0.87 15.47 -11.73
CA LEU A 67 -0.76 14.27 -12.56
C LEU A 67 -1.67 13.20 -11.97
N THR A 68 -2.55 12.63 -12.79
CA THR A 68 -3.48 11.58 -12.35
C THR A 68 -3.35 10.35 -13.24
N LYS A 69 -3.22 9.16 -12.65
CA LYS A 69 -3.19 7.88 -13.37
C LYS A 69 -3.93 6.80 -12.56
N GLY A 70 -5.15 6.47 -12.98
CA GLY A 70 -6.02 5.61 -12.17
C GLY A 70 -6.33 6.27 -10.82
N THR A 71 -5.96 5.62 -9.72
CA THR A 71 -6.05 6.14 -8.35
C THR A 71 -4.80 6.91 -7.90
N MET A 72 -3.73 6.88 -8.69
CA MET A 72 -2.50 7.62 -8.41
C MET A 72 -2.71 9.12 -8.69
N ILE A 73 -2.32 9.97 -7.73
CA ILE A 73 -2.33 11.42 -7.84
C ILE A 73 -0.97 11.96 -7.42
N LEU A 74 -0.32 12.76 -8.26
CA LEU A 74 0.94 13.44 -7.99
C LEU A 74 0.74 14.95 -8.17
N LYS A 75 1.03 15.73 -7.13
CA LYS A 75 0.85 17.20 -7.09
C LYS A 75 2.17 17.90 -6.83
N SER A 76 2.43 19.01 -7.53
CA SER A 76 3.65 19.79 -7.36
C SER A 76 3.54 21.23 -7.88
N ASP A 77 4.56 22.06 -7.66
CA ASP A 77 4.63 23.39 -8.27
C ASP A 77 5.16 23.32 -9.72
N ALA A 78 6.01 22.33 -10.03
CA ALA A 78 6.49 22.04 -11.38
C ALA A 78 6.66 20.53 -11.58
N ALA A 79 6.55 20.05 -12.83
CA ALA A 79 6.89 18.68 -13.18
C ALA A 79 7.48 18.58 -14.60
N GLU A 80 8.42 17.67 -14.77
CA GLU A 80 8.90 17.21 -16.07
C GLU A 80 8.44 15.78 -16.30
N LEU A 81 7.97 15.48 -17.50
CA LEU A 81 7.50 14.17 -17.88
C LEU A 81 8.15 13.74 -19.20
N ARG A 82 8.65 12.50 -19.22
CA ARG A 82 9.13 11.83 -20.44
C ARG A 82 8.40 10.50 -20.63
N THR A 83 8.27 10.09 -21.87
CA THR A 83 7.76 8.77 -22.25
C THR A 83 8.87 8.02 -22.95
N ASP A 84 9.13 6.77 -22.55
CA ASP A 84 10.09 5.93 -23.26
C ASP A 84 9.48 5.32 -24.53
N PRO A 85 10.29 4.72 -25.42
CA PRO A 85 9.80 4.08 -26.64
C PRO A 85 8.84 2.90 -26.41
N GLU A 86 8.83 2.32 -25.20
CA GLU A 86 7.92 1.25 -24.81
C GLU A 86 6.57 1.79 -24.31
N GLY A 87 6.44 3.12 -24.14
CA GLY A 87 5.24 3.79 -23.66
C GLY A 87 5.17 4.01 -22.15
N TYR A 88 6.24 3.69 -21.40
CA TYR A 88 6.30 3.97 -19.96
C TYR A 88 6.62 5.43 -19.71
N GLN A 89 5.95 5.96 -18.69
CA GLN A 89 5.99 7.36 -18.34
C GLN A 89 6.85 7.57 -17.09
N PHE A 90 7.67 8.60 -17.10
CA PHE A 90 8.53 8.97 -15.98
C PHE A 90 8.31 10.44 -15.65
N ALA A 91 8.05 10.72 -14.38
CA ALA A 91 7.80 12.08 -13.90
C ALA A 91 8.84 12.51 -12.88
N VAL A 92 9.28 13.76 -12.97
CA VAL A 92 10.07 14.44 -11.94
C VAL A 92 9.26 15.64 -11.48
N ALA A 93 8.64 15.52 -10.32
CA ALA A 93 7.84 16.56 -9.69
C ALA A 93 8.68 17.30 -8.64
N THR A 94 8.61 18.63 -8.64
CA THR A 94 9.37 19.48 -7.71
C THR A 94 8.47 20.54 -7.08
N ALA A 95 8.70 20.82 -5.80
CA ALA A 95 8.03 21.89 -5.09
C ALA A 95 8.96 23.08 -4.86
N LYS A 96 8.36 24.25 -4.70
CA LYS A 96 9.07 25.47 -4.28
C LYS A 96 9.55 25.32 -2.85
N ALA A 97 10.60 26.06 -2.49
CA ALA A 97 11.15 26.07 -1.15
C ALA A 97 10.05 26.33 -0.08
N GLY A 98 10.04 25.52 0.97
CA GLY A 98 9.04 25.59 2.04
C GLY A 98 7.72 24.86 1.74
N LYS A 99 7.55 24.30 0.54
CA LYS A 99 6.46 23.39 0.19
C LYS A 99 7.02 22.00 -0.14
N GLN A 100 6.13 21.02 -0.28
CA GLN A 100 6.48 19.67 -0.69
C GLN A 100 5.58 19.22 -1.85
N ALA A 101 6.16 18.49 -2.79
CA ALA A 101 5.41 17.71 -3.74
C ALA A 101 4.72 16.57 -2.99
N TYR A 102 3.59 16.13 -3.52
CA TYR A 102 2.73 15.13 -2.88
C TYR A 102 2.40 14.03 -3.87
N ILE A 103 2.49 12.78 -3.45
CA ILE A 103 2.00 11.63 -4.19
C ILE A 103 1.05 10.82 -3.33
N ARG A 104 -0.02 10.31 -3.94
CA ARG A 104 -0.95 9.36 -3.35
C ARG A 104 -1.18 8.21 -4.30
N GLN A 105 -1.21 7.00 -3.77
CA GLN A 105 -1.51 5.80 -4.54
C GLN A 105 -2.32 4.82 -3.69
N LYS A 106 -3.32 4.16 -4.30
CA LYS A 106 -4.04 3.07 -3.62
C LYS A 106 -3.19 1.80 -3.65
N ARG A 107 -3.21 1.05 -2.55
CA ARG A 107 -2.59 -0.28 -2.48
C ARG A 107 -3.46 -1.31 -3.18
N GLU A 108 -2.81 -2.31 -3.78
CA GLU A 108 -3.53 -3.35 -4.50
C GLU A 108 -4.23 -4.33 -3.53
N GLY A 109 -5.48 -4.69 -3.84
CA GLY A 109 -6.26 -5.68 -3.08
C GLY A 109 -6.76 -5.24 -1.70
N VAL A 110 -6.47 -4.02 -1.23
CA VAL A 110 -6.93 -3.48 0.05
C VAL A 110 -7.38 -2.02 -0.08
N ASP A 111 -8.28 -1.57 0.79
CA ASP A 111 -8.70 -0.16 0.83
C ASP A 111 -7.75 0.69 1.69
N GLU A 112 -6.47 0.65 1.33
CA GLU A 112 -5.40 1.42 1.96
C GLU A 112 -4.73 2.32 0.91
N TYR A 113 -4.23 3.46 1.35
CA TYR A 113 -3.50 4.42 0.53
C TYR A 113 -2.10 4.64 1.07
N ILE A 114 -1.15 4.84 0.17
CA ILE A 114 0.18 5.34 0.48
C ILE A 114 0.22 6.81 0.05
N ASP A 115 0.33 7.69 1.04
CA ASP A 115 0.57 9.10 0.82
C ASP A 115 2.05 9.40 1.06
N GLY A 116 2.62 10.27 0.24
CA GLY A 116 4.02 10.60 0.23
C GLY A 116 4.26 12.08 -0.03
N TRP A 117 5.24 12.64 0.66
CA TRP A 117 5.67 14.03 0.53
C TRP A 117 7.18 14.10 0.41
N GLY A 118 7.67 15.03 -0.40
CA GLY A 118 9.09 15.34 -0.51
C GLY A 118 9.31 16.61 -1.33
N ASP A 119 10.49 17.20 -1.21
CA ASP A 119 10.85 18.41 -1.95
C ASP A 119 10.90 18.12 -3.46
N ARG A 120 11.32 16.89 -3.81
CA ARG A 120 11.27 16.31 -5.16
C ARG A 120 10.72 14.88 -5.10
N ILE A 121 9.84 14.54 -6.04
CA ILE A 121 9.32 13.19 -6.23
C ILE A 121 9.67 12.73 -7.65
N GLU A 122 10.35 11.60 -7.75
CA GLU A 122 10.66 10.92 -9.01
C GLU A 122 9.77 9.69 -9.12
N TYR A 123 9.02 9.58 -10.21
CA TYR A 123 8.18 8.43 -10.51
C TYR A 123 8.72 7.71 -11.76
N ASP A 124 8.94 6.41 -11.62
CA ASP A 124 9.30 5.50 -12.70
C ASP A 124 8.11 4.58 -12.99
N GLY A 125 7.40 4.83 -14.09
CA GLY A 125 6.23 4.03 -14.48
C GLY A 125 6.55 2.62 -14.98
N LYS A 126 7.81 2.32 -15.29
CA LYS A 126 8.25 0.98 -15.72
C LYS A 126 8.48 0.07 -14.51
N GLN A 127 9.11 0.62 -13.48
CA GLN A 127 9.34 -0.05 -12.20
C GLN A 127 8.16 0.11 -11.22
N GLU A 128 7.27 1.06 -11.47
CA GLU A 128 6.24 1.57 -10.55
C GLU A 128 6.85 1.96 -9.19
N LEU A 129 7.99 2.65 -9.29
CA LEU A 129 8.82 3.09 -8.18
C LEU A 129 8.66 4.60 -7.99
N SER A 130 8.27 5.00 -6.79
CA SER A 130 8.20 6.39 -6.36
C SER A 130 9.35 6.68 -5.41
N LYS A 131 10.18 7.67 -5.74
CA LYS A 131 11.31 8.11 -4.91
C LYS A 131 11.12 9.56 -4.47
N LEU A 132 11.05 9.75 -3.16
CA LEU A 132 10.79 11.01 -2.49
C LEU A 132 12.11 11.50 -1.89
N ILE A 133 12.48 12.73 -2.19
CA ILE A 133 13.81 13.29 -1.90
C ILE A 133 13.62 14.64 -1.22
N GLY A 134 14.37 14.85 -0.13
CA GLY A 134 14.34 16.08 0.65
C GLY A 134 13.13 16.13 1.58
N ASN A 135 13.36 16.26 2.88
CA ASN A 135 12.33 16.28 3.92
C ASN A 135 11.25 15.19 3.74
N ALA A 136 11.67 14.02 3.25
CA ALA A 136 10.76 13.03 2.71
C ALA A 136 9.95 12.35 3.82
N ARG A 137 8.66 12.16 3.56
CA ARG A 137 7.69 11.55 4.46
C ARG A 137 6.78 10.62 3.66
N MET A 138 6.44 9.48 4.24
CA MET A 138 5.42 8.59 3.69
C MET A 138 4.53 8.10 4.82
N ALA A 139 3.24 7.95 4.55
CA ALA A 139 2.25 7.48 5.50
C ALA A 139 1.31 6.50 4.81
N ARG A 140 1.00 5.40 5.49
CA ARG A 140 -0.08 4.51 5.07
C ARG A 140 -1.36 4.86 5.79
N LEU A 141 -2.44 4.97 5.03
CA LEU A 141 -3.76 5.32 5.53
C LEU A 141 -4.77 4.23 5.20
N GLN A 142 -5.73 4.06 6.09
CA GLN A 142 -6.95 3.30 5.86
C GLN A 142 -8.13 4.22 6.15
N GLY A 143 -8.86 4.63 5.11
CA GLY A 143 -9.81 5.73 5.21
C GLY A 143 -9.16 7.02 5.74
N ALA A 144 -9.66 7.55 6.85
CA ALA A 144 -9.11 8.73 7.52
C ALA A 144 -8.03 8.41 8.57
N LYS A 145 -7.75 7.13 8.82
CA LYS A 145 -6.82 6.70 9.89
C LYS A 145 -5.41 6.50 9.33
N MET A 146 -4.42 7.17 9.92
CA MET A 146 -3.01 6.90 9.66
C MET A 146 -2.58 5.63 10.40
N LEU A 147 -2.12 4.62 9.67
CA LEU A 147 -1.65 3.35 10.22
C LEU A 147 -0.17 3.41 10.56
N ASP A 148 0.64 3.90 9.64
CA ASP A 148 2.07 4.08 9.85
C ASP A 148 2.55 5.35 9.16
N GLU A 149 3.72 5.79 9.60
CA GLU A 149 4.38 6.97 9.09
C GLU A 149 5.88 6.77 9.17
N ILE A 150 6.60 7.13 8.11
CA ILE A 150 8.06 7.08 8.04
C ILE A 150 8.59 8.40 7.49
N ARG A 151 9.69 8.88 8.07
CA ARG A 151 10.42 10.08 7.65
C ARG A 151 11.90 9.78 7.45
N GLY A 152 12.50 10.45 6.48
CA GLY A 152 13.88 10.26 6.04
C GLY A 152 14.29 11.35 5.06
N ALA A 153 15.56 11.35 4.67
CA ALA A 153 16.05 12.27 3.64
C ALA A 153 15.65 11.79 2.24
N VAL A 154 15.68 10.46 2.05
CA VAL A 154 15.22 9.80 0.82
C VAL A 154 14.34 8.61 1.20
N LEU A 155 13.17 8.51 0.58
CA LEU A 155 12.29 7.36 0.68
C LEU A 155 12.00 6.80 -0.70
N THR A 156 11.89 5.48 -0.81
CA THR A 156 11.43 4.83 -2.04
C THR A 156 10.24 3.94 -1.74
N TYR A 157 9.29 3.84 -2.66
CA TYR A 157 8.17 2.91 -2.61
C TYR A 157 8.01 2.21 -3.95
N ASP A 158 8.18 0.89 -3.96
CA ASP A 158 7.90 -0.01 -5.07
C ASP A 158 6.49 -0.56 -4.85
N SER A 159 5.53 -0.04 -5.62
CA SER A 159 4.13 -0.46 -5.51
C SER A 159 3.87 -1.88 -6.02
N ARG A 160 4.74 -2.42 -6.90
CA ARG A 160 4.64 -3.80 -7.38
C ARG A 160 4.94 -4.80 -6.29
N LYS A 161 5.94 -4.49 -5.47
CA LYS A 161 6.41 -5.35 -4.38
C LYS A 161 5.81 -4.96 -3.03
N GLU A 162 5.02 -3.89 -2.99
CA GLU A 162 4.49 -3.30 -1.75
C GLU A 162 5.63 -3.07 -0.73
N PHE A 163 6.76 -2.56 -1.21
CA PHE A 163 8.02 -2.48 -0.48
C PHE A 163 8.55 -1.05 -0.47
N TYR A 164 9.00 -0.58 0.70
CA TYR A 164 9.61 0.73 0.84
C TYR A 164 10.96 0.69 1.53
N THR A 165 11.82 1.66 1.19
CA THR A 165 13.09 1.92 1.88
C THR A 165 13.16 3.37 2.34
N ALA A 166 13.98 3.62 3.35
CA ALA A 166 14.23 4.96 3.84
C ALA A 166 15.71 5.12 4.21
N ALA A 167 16.29 6.24 3.83
CA ALA A 167 17.64 6.64 4.19
C ALA A 167 17.61 7.92 5.03
N GLY A 168 18.48 7.99 6.04
CA GLY A 168 18.73 9.22 6.79
C GLY A 168 19.63 10.17 6.00
N GLY A 169 19.73 11.41 6.45
CA GLY A 169 20.56 12.42 5.80
C GLY A 169 20.32 13.81 6.36
N SER A 170 21.14 14.77 5.93
CA SER A 170 21.05 16.19 6.34
C SER A 170 19.67 16.78 6.06
N ASP A 171 19.03 16.37 4.96
CA ASP A 171 17.73 16.90 4.53
C ASP A 171 16.57 16.40 5.40
N ASN A 172 16.85 15.55 6.40
CA ASN A 172 15.90 15.08 7.41
C ASN A 172 16.26 15.59 8.82
N THR A 173 17.24 16.50 8.90
CA THR A 173 17.63 17.16 10.14
C THR A 173 16.63 18.26 10.47
N SER A 174 16.14 18.26 11.70
CA SER A 174 15.28 19.32 12.24
C SER A 174 15.56 19.51 13.74
N ALA A 175 15.00 20.54 14.36
CA ALA A 175 15.10 20.73 15.82
C ALA A 175 14.61 19.49 16.61
N ALA A 176 13.58 18.79 16.10
CA ALA A 176 13.07 17.56 16.70
C ALA A 176 13.84 16.29 16.27
N ASN A 177 14.66 16.37 15.21
CA ASN A 177 15.51 15.29 14.72
C ASN A 177 16.93 15.76 14.36
N PRO A 178 17.78 16.15 15.32
CA PRO A 178 19.11 16.70 15.02
C PRO A 178 20.04 15.72 14.31
N SER A 179 19.81 14.41 14.48
CA SER A 179 20.64 13.35 13.92
C SER A 179 20.41 13.05 12.44
N GLY A 180 19.32 13.58 11.83
CA GLY A 180 18.92 13.25 10.46
C GLY A 180 18.53 11.77 10.22
N ARG A 181 18.49 10.94 11.27
CA ARG A 181 18.15 9.51 11.19
C ARG A 181 16.71 9.28 10.75
N VAL A 182 16.49 8.16 10.08
CA VAL A 182 15.15 7.66 9.75
C VAL A 182 14.33 7.50 11.03
N ARG A 183 13.07 7.92 10.99
CA ARG A 183 12.10 7.71 12.07
C ARG A 183 10.84 7.09 11.50
N ALA A 184 10.35 6.03 12.14
CA ALA A 184 9.11 5.39 11.79
C ALA A 184 8.19 5.32 13.02
N VAL A 185 6.90 5.57 12.81
CA VAL A 185 5.84 5.41 13.79
C VAL A 185 4.88 4.37 13.25
N LEU A 186 4.66 3.31 14.02
CA LEU A 186 3.81 2.18 13.64
C LEU A 186 2.63 2.14 14.60
N SER A 187 1.40 2.17 14.08
CA SER A 187 0.22 1.96 14.93
C SER A 187 0.14 0.49 15.35
N PRO A 188 -0.32 0.22 16.59
CA PRO A 188 -0.59 -1.14 17.03
C PRO A 188 -1.61 -1.82 16.11
N ARG A 189 -1.25 -2.99 15.57
CA ARG A 189 -2.21 -3.86 14.87
C ARG A 189 -3.07 -4.54 15.93
N GLN A 190 -4.37 -4.26 15.95
CA GLN A 190 -5.30 -5.07 16.74
C GLN A 190 -5.41 -6.43 16.05
N ASN A 191 -4.84 -7.46 16.68
CA ASN A 191 -5.10 -8.84 16.28
C ASN A 191 -6.58 -9.15 16.60
N PRO A 192 -7.41 -9.54 15.61
CA PRO A 192 -8.78 -10.02 15.88
C PRO A 192 -8.78 -11.25 16.81
N ASN A 193 -7.67 -12.01 16.84
CA ASN A 193 -7.47 -13.15 17.74
C ASN A 193 -6.82 -12.79 19.10
N ALA A 194 -6.60 -11.51 19.41
CA ALA A 194 -6.12 -11.07 20.72
C ALA A 194 -7.23 -10.52 21.63
N GLN A 195 -8.50 -10.60 21.20
CA GLN A 195 -9.65 -10.48 22.10
C GLN A 195 -9.94 -11.87 22.71
N GLY A 196 -9.06 -12.28 23.63
CA GLY A 196 -9.18 -13.55 24.35
C GLY A 196 -8.35 -13.64 25.64
N SER A 197 -7.59 -12.59 25.99
CA SER A 197 -6.83 -12.55 27.25
C SER A 197 -6.86 -11.14 27.82
N GLY A 198 -8.04 -10.73 28.30
CA GLY A 198 -8.27 -9.39 28.84
C GLY A 198 -9.50 -9.29 29.74
N SER A 199 -9.87 -10.37 30.42
CA SER A 199 -10.80 -10.33 31.56
C SER A 199 -10.23 -11.22 32.65
N GLY A 200 -9.07 -10.84 33.17
CA GLY A 200 -8.76 -11.19 34.55
C GLY A 200 -9.79 -10.46 35.41
N SER A 201 -10.62 -11.21 36.13
CA SER A 201 -11.47 -10.65 37.19
C SER A 201 -10.65 -9.66 38.02
N PRO A 202 -11.22 -8.52 38.48
CA PRO A 202 -10.51 -7.62 39.35
C PRO A 202 -9.94 -8.43 40.52
N LEU A 203 -8.63 -8.37 40.73
CA LEU A 203 -8.04 -8.94 41.92
C LEU A 203 -8.61 -8.18 43.11
N ASP A 204 -9.44 -8.85 43.92
CA ASP A 204 -9.93 -8.31 45.19
C ASP A 204 -8.71 -8.03 46.08
N LEU A 205 -8.40 -6.74 46.23
CA LEU A 205 -7.37 -6.28 47.15
C LEU A 205 -7.89 -6.48 48.58
N LYS A 206 -7.47 -7.59 49.21
CA LYS A 206 -7.72 -7.83 50.63
C LYS A 206 -6.89 -6.83 51.46
N PRO A 207 -7.51 -6.06 52.38
CA PRO A 207 -6.76 -5.15 53.25
C PRO A 207 -5.79 -5.91 54.16
N ALA A 208 -4.59 -5.36 54.35
CA ALA A 208 -3.59 -5.88 55.28
C ALA A 208 -4.08 -5.78 56.74
N PRO A 209 -3.77 -6.77 57.60
CA PRO A 209 -4.13 -6.69 59.02
C PRO A 209 -3.37 -5.55 59.72
N ALA A 210 -4.09 -4.78 60.53
CA ALA A 210 -3.54 -3.68 61.32
C ALA A 210 -2.53 -4.19 62.37
N PRO A 211 -1.47 -3.42 62.68
CA PRO A 211 -0.52 -3.80 63.72
C PRO A 211 -1.21 -3.80 65.09
N ALA A 212 -1.07 -4.92 65.81
CA ALA A 212 -1.56 -5.06 67.17
C ALA A 212 -0.75 -4.17 68.12
N ASN A 213 -1.39 -3.16 68.70
CA ASN A 213 -0.87 -2.48 69.89
C ASN A 213 -0.98 -3.43 71.07
N LYS A 214 0.16 -3.74 71.70
CA LYS A 214 0.22 -4.46 72.97
C LYS A 214 0.25 -3.44 74.12
N PRO A 215 -0.48 -3.67 75.22
CA PRO A 215 -0.47 -2.78 76.39
C PRO A 215 0.90 -2.76 77.08
#